data_AF-A0AAE1ETL2-F1
#
_entry.id   AF-A0AAE1ETL2-F1
#
_cell.length_a   1.000
_cell.length_b   1.000
_cell.length_c   1.000
_cell.angle_alpha   90.00
_cell.angle_beta   90.00
_cell.angle_gamma   90.00
#
_symmetry.space_group_name_H-M   'P 1'
#
loop_
_entity.id
_entity.type
_entity.pdbx_description
1 polymer ?
#
loop_
_entity_poly.entity_id
_entity_poly.type
_entity_poly.pdbx_seq_one_letter_code
_entity_poly.pdbx_strand_id
1 'polypeptide(L)'
;MNGVWKNVCPSLVNDLKGFDSEFIDEAKHNCVRLGNYLNLDIDESDSNELLDSHDSELNSEDLMELGKQMENDENDEVVLRQFTLKNLASAFELLEKSMVLFEDQDPNVEHFAKVYRAVEDAPHPLMHFLLQHHLSNRVSVASCITYVCESGKLPLP
;
A
#
# COMPACT_ATOMS: atom_id res chain seq x y z
N MET A 1 0.54 13.46 7.35
CA MET A 1 1.31 12.20 7.16
C MET A 1 2.37 12.26 6.05
N ASN A 2 2.14 12.93 4.92
CA ASN A 2 3.13 13.01 3.80
C ASN A 2 4.52 13.56 4.16
N GLY A 3 4.65 14.41 5.19
CA GLY A 3 5.94 15.01 5.58
C GLY A 3 6.99 13.98 5.99
N VAL A 4 6.64 13.07 6.91
CA VAL A 4 7.55 12.00 7.38
C VAL A 4 7.86 11.01 6.26
N TRP A 5 6.85 10.61 5.49
CA TRP A 5 7.03 9.68 4.36
C TRP A 5 7.96 10.25 3.28
N LYS A 6 8.03 11.58 3.12
CA LYS A 6 8.94 12.23 2.17
C LYS A 6 10.41 12.06 2.58
N ASN A 7 10.68 11.95 3.88
CA ASN A 7 12.02 11.76 4.41
C ASN A 7 12.44 10.27 4.42
N VAL A 8 11.48 9.35 4.57
CA VAL A 8 11.73 7.90 4.67
C VAL A 8 11.65 7.19 3.31
N CYS A 9 10.66 7.53 2.48
CA CYS A 9 10.46 6.95 1.15
C CYS A 9 9.82 7.96 0.19
N PRO A 10 10.63 8.85 -0.43
CA PRO A 10 10.13 9.92 -1.29
C PRO A 10 9.28 9.44 -2.46
N SER A 11 9.52 8.23 -2.97
CA SER A 11 8.81 7.64 -4.10
C SER A 11 7.38 7.18 -3.80
N LEU A 12 7.02 7.03 -2.52
CA LEU A 12 5.66 6.64 -2.09
C LEU A 12 4.77 7.85 -1.76
N VAL A 13 5.34 9.05 -1.70
CA VAL A 13 4.58 10.25 -1.42
C VAL A 13 4.02 10.78 -2.73
N ASN A 14 2.69 10.71 -2.87
CA ASN A 14 2.01 11.38 -3.98
C ASN A 14 2.30 12.90 -3.90
N ASP A 15 2.44 13.55 -5.07
CA ASP A 15 2.48 15.01 -5.22
C ASP A 15 1.13 15.67 -4.88
N LEU A 16 0.50 15.25 -3.79
CA LEU A 16 -0.61 15.95 -3.17
C LEU A 16 -0.10 17.34 -2.79
N LYS A 17 -0.41 18.33 -3.65
CA LYS A 17 -0.55 19.71 -3.22
C LYS A 17 -1.50 19.64 -2.03
N GLY A 18 -1.04 20.09 -0.87
CA GLY A 18 -1.81 19.98 0.36
C GLY A 18 -3.20 20.60 0.25
N PHE A 19 -3.95 20.55 1.35
CA PHE A 19 -5.27 21.17 1.38
C PHE A 19 -5.15 22.68 1.16
N ASP A 20 -6.03 23.25 0.35
CA ASP A 20 -6.12 24.70 0.23
C ASP A 20 -6.66 25.31 1.53
N SER A 21 -6.43 26.61 1.71
CA SER A 21 -6.85 27.32 2.92
C SER A 21 -8.37 27.32 3.07
N GLU A 22 -9.10 27.38 1.95
CA GLU A 22 -10.57 27.38 1.95
C GLU A 22 -11.13 26.07 2.50
N PHE A 23 -10.57 24.92 2.11
CA PHE A 23 -10.93 23.62 2.67
C PHE A 23 -10.64 23.52 4.17
N ILE A 24 -9.49 24.04 4.61
CA ILE A 24 -9.10 24.03 6.04
C ILE A 24 -10.07 24.88 6.86
N ASP A 25 -10.41 26.08 6.37
CA ASP A 25 -11.35 26.97 7.04
C ASP A 25 -12.77 26.39 7.09
N GLU A 26 -13.23 25.74 6.01
CA GLU A 26 -14.50 25.03 6.00
C GLU A 26 -14.52 23.87 7.01
N ALA A 27 -13.42 23.10 7.08
CA ALA A 27 -13.29 22.01 8.05
C ALA A 27 -13.35 22.53 9.49
N LYS A 28 -12.63 23.61 9.81
CA LYS A 28 -12.68 24.27 11.14
C LYS A 28 -14.09 24.70 11.51
N HIS A 29 -14.77 25.41 10.60
CA HIS A 29 -16.14 25.85 10.82
C HIS A 29 -17.09 24.66 11.05
N ASN A 30 -16.93 23.56 10.30
CA ASN A 30 -17.72 22.36 10.47
C ASN A 30 -17.48 21.69 11.83
N CYS A 31 -16.24 21.63 12.30
CA CYS A 31 -15.88 21.14 13.63
C CYS A 31 -16.53 21.98 14.73
N VAL A 32 -16.40 23.31 14.67
CA VAL A 32 -17.01 24.25 15.62
C VAL A 32 -18.53 24.08 15.66
N ARG A 33 -19.17 23.99 14.49
CA ARG A 33 -20.61 23.76 14.38
C ARG A 33 -21.04 22.45 15.03
N LEU A 34 -20.31 21.37 14.78
CA LEU A 34 -20.61 20.05 15.37
C LEU A 34 -20.36 20.01 16.88
N GLY A 35 -19.27 20.61 17.36
CA GLY A 35 -19.00 20.68 18.79
C GLY A 35 -20.04 21.48 19.54
N ASN A 36 -20.49 22.60 18.97
CA ASN A 36 -21.60 23.39 19.55
C ASN A 36 -22.94 22.64 19.49
N TYR A 37 -23.20 21.86 18.45
CA TYR A 37 -24.35 20.95 18.41
C TYR A 37 -24.29 19.89 19.52
N LEU A 38 -23.09 19.43 19.88
CA LEU A 38 -22.84 18.52 20.99
C LEU A 38 -22.66 19.21 22.35
N ASN A 39 -22.92 20.52 22.44
CA ASN A 39 -22.83 21.32 23.66
C ASN A 39 -21.41 21.37 24.28
N LEU A 40 -20.37 21.27 23.45
CA LEU A 40 -18.96 21.32 23.86
C LEU A 40 -18.43 22.76 24.05
N ASP A 41 -19.20 23.77 23.66
CA ASP A 41 -18.85 25.21 23.77
C ASP A 41 -17.46 25.52 23.22
N ILE A 42 -17.25 25.18 21.94
CA ILE A 42 -15.97 25.37 21.24
C ILE A 42 -16.09 26.46 20.19
N ASP A 43 -14.99 27.15 19.94
CA ASP A 43 -14.85 28.18 18.91
C ASP A 43 -13.67 27.93 17.96
N GLU A 44 -13.48 28.84 17.01
CA GLU A 44 -12.40 28.73 16.03
C GLU A 44 -11.01 28.90 16.66
N SER A 45 -10.89 29.61 17.78
CA SER A 45 -9.64 29.72 18.54
C SER A 45 -9.23 28.38 19.11
N ASP A 46 -10.18 27.59 19.63
CA ASP A 46 -9.88 26.24 20.13
C ASP A 46 -9.33 25.32 19.02
N SER A 47 -9.87 25.47 17.81
CA SER A 47 -9.39 24.73 16.64
C SER A 47 -7.98 25.16 16.22
N ASN A 48 -7.67 26.46 16.30
CA ASN A 48 -6.35 26.99 16.00
C ASN A 48 -5.33 26.55 17.05
N GLU A 49 -5.65 26.63 18.34
CA GLU A 49 -4.77 26.20 19.42
C GLU A 49 -4.41 24.71 19.28
N LEU A 50 -5.40 23.87 18.95
CA LEU A 50 -5.19 22.45 18.75
C LEU A 50 -4.26 22.16 17.56
N LEU A 51 -4.47 22.84 16.42
CA LEU A 51 -3.61 22.68 15.26
C LEU A 51 -2.18 23.15 15.55
N ASP A 52 -2.02 24.34 16.14
CA ASP A 52 -0.72 24.91 16.47
C ASP A 52 0.06 24.01 17.45
N SER A 53 -0.63 23.34 18.40
CA SER A 53 0.00 22.38 19.32
C SER A 53 0.56 21.14 18.62
N HIS A 54 0.03 20.81 17.44
CA HIS A 54 0.35 19.62 16.65
C HIS A 54 1.03 19.94 15.30
N ASP A 55 1.47 21.19 15.10
CA ASP A 55 2.17 21.63 13.89
C ASP A 55 3.62 21.09 13.80
N SER A 56 4.12 20.50 14.86
CA SER A 56 5.43 19.85 14.86
C SER A 56 5.40 18.53 14.10
N GLU A 57 6.46 18.25 13.33
CA GLU A 57 6.62 16.96 12.68
C GLU A 57 6.74 15.85 13.73
N LEU A 58 5.97 14.77 13.55
CA LEU A 58 6.06 13.58 14.39
C LEU A 58 7.48 13.04 14.38
N ASN A 59 8.03 12.80 15.57
CA ASN A 59 9.36 12.22 15.71
C ASN A 59 9.31 10.68 15.67
N SER A 60 10.47 10.03 15.68
CA SER A 60 10.56 8.55 15.62
C SER A 60 9.90 7.83 16.79
N GLU A 61 9.91 8.41 18.00
CA GLU A 61 9.25 7.85 19.18
C GLU A 61 7.73 7.97 19.05
N ASP A 62 7.22 9.13 18.62
CA ASP A 62 5.78 9.36 18.40
C ASP A 62 5.24 8.38 17.33
N LEU A 63 6.03 8.09 16.29
CA LEU A 63 5.69 7.09 15.27
C LEU A 63 5.65 5.67 15.83
N MET A 64 6.57 5.31 16.73
CA MET A 64 6.54 4.01 17.40
C MET A 64 5.35 3.89 18.34
N GLU A 65 4.96 4.96 19.03
CA GLU A 65 3.78 5.00 19.87
C GLU A 65 2.48 4.88 19.06
N LEU A 66 2.38 5.57 17.93
CA LEU A 66 1.29 5.41 16.95
C LEU A 66 1.17 3.97 16.45
N GLY A 67 2.31 3.31 16.15
CA GLY A 67 2.32 1.90 15.76
C GLY A 67 1.73 0.99 16.84
N LYS A 68 2.06 1.23 18.11
CA LYS A 68 1.53 0.47 19.25
C LYS A 68 0.03 0.73 19.49
N GLN A 69 -0.46 1.94 19.21
CA GLN A 69 -1.88 2.27 19.31
C GLN A 69 -2.70 1.57 18.20
N MET A 70 -2.18 1.52 16.97
CA MET A 70 -2.82 0.77 15.88
C MET A 70 -2.92 -0.73 16.20
N GLU A 71 -1.90 -1.33 16.79
CA GLU A 71 -1.95 -2.74 17.23
C GLU A 71 -3.03 -3.01 18.29
N ASN A 72 -3.42 -1.99 19.09
CA ASN A 72 -4.45 -2.12 20.12
C ASN A 72 -5.88 -1.88 19.59
N ASP A 73 -6.04 -1.04 18.57
CA ASP A 73 -7.34 -0.79 17.90
C ASP A 73 -7.73 -1.89 16.89
N GLU A 74 -6.81 -2.79 16.55
CA GLU A 74 -7.07 -3.98 15.72
C GLU A 74 -7.82 -5.11 16.47
N ASN A 75 -8.37 -4.86 17.66
CA ASN A 75 -9.14 -5.86 18.41
C ASN A 75 -10.56 -6.10 17.87
N ASP A 76 -10.98 -5.36 16.84
CA ASP A 76 -11.99 -5.87 15.92
C ASP A 76 -11.29 -6.78 14.91
N GLU A 77 -11.29 -8.09 15.18
CA GLU A 77 -10.81 -9.15 14.27
C GLU A 77 -11.58 -9.12 12.93
N VAL A 78 -11.29 -8.14 12.08
CA VAL A 78 -11.51 -8.28 10.65
C VAL A 78 -10.42 -9.25 10.22
N VAL A 79 -10.77 -10.53 10.09
CA VAL A 79 -9.91 -11.55 9.50
C VAL A 79 -9.61 -11.11 8.06
N LEU A 80 -8.55 -10.31 7.91
CA LEU A 80 -8.00 -9.96 6.62
C LEU A 80 -7.54 -11.28 6.00
N ARG A 81 -8.16 -11.68 4.89
CA ARG A 81 -7.70 -12.83 4.09
C ARG A 81 -6.34 -12.48 3.50
N GLN A 82 -5.29 -12.74 4.27
CA GLN A 82 -3.92 -12.47 3.89
C GLN A 82 -3.35 -13.68 3.13
N PHE A 83 -2.65 -13.42 2.04
CA PHE A 83 -1.85 -14.43 1.36
C PHE A 83 -0.63 -14.76 2.23
N THR A 84 -0.53 -16.01 2.69
CA THR A 84 0.74 -16.50 3.24
C THR A 84 1.66 -16.90 2.09
N LEU A 85 2.98 -16.69 2.25
CA LEU A 85 3.97 -17.11 1.25
C LEU A 85 3.84 -18.60 0.90
N LYS A 86 3.54 -19.43 1.89
CA LYS A 86 3.28 -20.86 1.72
C LYS A 86 2.08 -21.12 0.81
N ASN A 87 0.93 -20.49 1.10
CA ASN A 87 -0.29 -20.69 0.31
C ASN A 87 -0.12 -20.14 -1.11
N LEU A 88 0.65 -19.08 -1.29
CA LEU A 88 0.93 -18.51 -2.59
C LEU A 88 1.86 -19.41 -3.41
N ALA A 89 2.93 -19.94 -2.82
CA ALA A 89 3.78 -20.94 -3.47
C ALA A 89 2.97 -22.17 -3.88
N SER A 90 2.08 -22.66 -3.01
CA SER A 90 1.16 -23.75 -3.34
C SER A 90 0.18 -23.38 -4.47
N ALA A 91 -0.29 -22.14 -4.53
CA ALA A 91 -1.16 -21.68 -5.62
C ALA A 91 -0.42 -21.66 -6.97
N PHE A 92 0.84 -21.21 -7.00
CA PHE A 92 1.67 -21.25 -8.22
C PHE A 92 2.00 -22.67 -8.65
N GLU A 93 2.33 -23.57 -7.72
CA GLU A 93 2.55 -24.98 -8.03
C GLU A 93 1.31 -25.64 -8.67
N LEU A 94 0.11 -25.30 -8.19
CA LEU A 94 -1.15 -25.76 -8.78
C LEU A 94 -1.39 -25.18 -10.18
N LEU A 95 -1.02 -23.92 -10.39
CA LEU A 95 -1.14 -23.27 -11.69
C LEU A 95 -0.21 -23.90 -12.72
N GLU A 96 1.05 -24.17 -12.36
CA GLU A 96 2.00 -24.90 -13.23
C GLU A 96 1.49 -26.30 -13.59
N LYS A 97 1.01 -27.06 -12.60
CA LYS A 97 0.42 -28.39 -12.85
C LYS A 97 -0.79 -28.30 -13.79
N SER A 98 -1.59 -27.25 -13.66
CA SER A 98 -2.75 -27.02 -14.53
C SER A 98 -2.32 -26.71 -15.97
N MET A 99 -1.23 -25.95 -16.17
CA MET A 99 -0.70 -25.69 -17.52
C MET A 99 -0.20 -26.96 -18.19
N VAL A 100 0.52 -27.83 -17.46
CA VAL A 100 0.96 -29.13 -17.99
C VAL A 100 -0.23 -29.99 -18.42
N LEU A 101 -1.31 -29.99 -17.64
CA LEU A 101 -2.53 -30.72 -18.01
C LEU A 101 -3.21 -30.12 -19.26
N PHE A 102 -3.28 -28.80 -19.39
CA PHE A 102 -3.82 -28.17 -20.59
C PHE A 102 -2.97 -28.45 -21.82
N GLU A 103 -1.65 -28.51 -21.69
CA GLU A 103 -0.74 -28.85 -22.78
C GLU A 103 -0.94 -30.30 -23.25
N ASP A 104 -1.08 -31.25 -22.32
CA ASP A 104 -1.26 -32.67 -22.63
C ASP A 104 -2.65 -32.98 -23.20
N GLN A 105 -3.68 -32.27 -22.74
CA GLN A 105 -5.07 -32.53 -23.12
C GLN A 105 -5.57 -31.71 -24.31
N ASP A 106 -4.88 -30.63 -24.69
CA ASP A 106 -5.30 -29.77 -25.80
C ASP A 106 -4.66 -30.23 -27.12
N PRO A 107 -5.42 -30.85 -28.04
CA PRO A 107 -4.90 -31.23 -29.34
C PRO A 107 -4.56 -30.01 -30.24
N ASN A 108 -4.94 -28.79 -29.83
CA ASN A 108 -4.66 -27.55 -30.54
C ASN A 108 -3.63 -26.69 -29.81
N VAL A 109 -2.38 -26.78 -30.26
CA VAL A 109 -1.24 -26.02 -29.71
C VAL A 109 -1.45 -24.50 -29.74
N GLU A 110 -2.19 -23.96 -30.72
CA GLU A 110 -2.47 -22.51 -30.77
C GLU A 110 -3.45 -22.06 -29.69
N HIS A 111 -4.37 -22.94 -29.29
CA HIS A 111 -5.33 -22.66 -28.23
C HIS A 111 -4.63 -22.68 -26.87
N PHE A 112 -3.83 -23.72 -26.60
CA PHE A 112 -2.94 -23.77 -25.44
C PHE A 112 -2.03 -22.54 -25.36
N ALA A 113 -1.35 -22.16 -26.45
CA ALA A 113 -0.46 -21.00 -26.47
C ALA A 113 -1.17 -19.66 -26.19
N LYS A 114 -2.48 -19.54 -26.44
CA LYS A 114 -3.27 -18.36 -26.05
C LYS A 114 -3.58 -18.37 -24.55
N VAL A 115 -3.94 -19.53 -24.00
CA VAL A 115 -4.19 -19.70 -22.56
C VAL A 115 -2.92 -19.44 -21.76
N TYR A 116 -1.80 -20.02 -22.18
CA TYR A 116 -0.50 -19.85 -21.54
C TYR A 116 -0.09 -18.37 -21.47
N ARG A 117 -0.18 -17.64 -22.60
CA ARG A 117 0.11 -16.19 -22.63
C ARG A 117 -0.81 -15.38 -21.73
N ALA A 118 -2.11 -15.67 -21.73
CA ALA A 118 -3.05 -14.96 -20.86
C ALA A 118 -2.74 -15.18 -19.36
N VAL A 119 -2.26 -16.38 -19.00
CA VAL A 119 -1.84 -16.73 -17.65
C VAL A 119 -0.50 -16.12 -17.27
N GLU A 120 0.45 -16.00 -18.20
CA GLU A 120 1.74 -15.32 -18.01
C GLU A 120 1.64 -13.79 -18.01
N ASP A 121 0.62 -13.20 -18.64
CA ASP A 121 0.35 -11.76 -18.59
C ASP A 121 -0.40 -11.35 -17.30
N ALA A 122 -1.18 -12.28 -16.72
CA ALA A 122 -1.93 -12.10 -15.48
C ALA A 122 -1.14 -11.98 -14.14
N PRO A 123 0.15 -12.38 -13.98
CA PRO A 123 0.88 -12.22 -12.74
C PRO A 123 1.41 -10.80 -12.54
N HIS A 124 1.33 -9.90 -13.54
CA HIS A 124 1.86 -8.54 -13.38
C HIS A 124 1.23 -7.77 -12.20
N PRO A 125 -0.09 -7.86 -11.93
CA PRO A 125 -0.72 -7.34 -10.70
C PRO A 125 -0.30 -8.05 -9.41
N LEU A 126 -0.09 -9.37 -9.42
CA LEU A 126 0.28 -10.15 -8.23
C LEU A 126 1.75 -9.95 -7.85
N MET A 127 2.65 -9.90 -8.82
CA MET A 127 4.04 -9.50 -8.61
C MET A 127 4.13 -8.06 -8.12
N HIS A 128 3.34 -7.15 -8.67
CA HIS A 128 3.26 -5.77 -8.19
C HIS A 128 2.80 -5.73 -6.72
N PHE A 129 1.78 -6.50 -6.36
CA PHE A 129 1.31 -6.64 -4.97
C PHE A 129 2.38 -7.22 -4.04
N LEU A 130 3.11 -8.27 -4.46
CA LEU A 130 4.19 -8.87 -3.68
C LEU A 130 5.39 -7.94 -3.46
N LEU A 131 5.72 -7.14 -4.48
CA LEU A 131 6.75 -6.09 -4.39
C LEU A 131 6.30 -4.94 -3.50
N GLN A 132 5.02 -4.57 -3.54
CA GLN A 132 4.42 -3.47 -2.76
C GLN A 132 4.23 -3.84 -1.28
N HIS A 133 4.04 -5.12 -0.95
CA HIS A 133 3.85 -5.61 0.43
C HIS A 133 5.09 -6.23 1.08
N HIS A 134 6.29 -6.05 0.52
CA HIS A 134 7.56 -6.54 1.09
C HIS A 134 7.56 -8.03 1.52
N LEU A 135 6.73 -8.87 0.89
CA LEU A 135 6.75 -10.33 1.12
C LEU A 135 8.00 -11.00 0.51
N SER A 136 8.81 -10.22 -0.22
CA SER A 136 10.11 -10.59 -0.76
C SER A 136 11.21 -10.57 0.31
N ASN A 137 11.07 -11.37 1.37
CA ASN A 137 12.16 -11.51 2.35
C ASN A 137 13.16 -12.62 1.99
N ARG A 138 13.13 -13.15 0.75
CA ARG A 138 14.07 -14.19 0.26
C ARG A 138 14.45 -14.16 -1.22
N VAL A 139 14.18 -13.08 -1.96
CA VAL A 139 14.90 -12.84 -3.22
C VAL A 139 15.85 -11.69 -2.94
N SER A 140 17.15 -11.98 -2.95
CA SER A 140 18.19 -10.97 -2.76
C SER A 140 17.88 -9.77 -3.66
N VAL A 141 17.91 -8.57 -3.10
CA VAL A 141 17.72 -7.29 -3.80
C VAL A 141 18.52 -7.23 -5.12
N ALA A 142 19.65 -7.94 -5.18
CA ALA A 142 20.45 -8.14 -6.38
C ALA A 142 19.68 -8.74 -7.58
N SER A 143 18.80 -9.73 -7.36
CA SER A 143 18.08 -10.41 -8.44
C SER A 143 16.93 -9.58 -9.02
N CYS A 144 16.30 -8.74 -8.18
CA CYS A 144 15.27 -7.79 -8.63
C CYS A 144 15.89 -6.63 -9.43
N ILE A 145 17.09 -6.18 -9.05
CA ILE A 145 17.85 -5.18 -9.82
C ILE A 145 18.24 -5.74 -11.19
N THR A 146 18.67 -7.00 -11.30
CA THR A 146 19.00 -7.64 -12.58
C THR A 146 17.81 -7.69 -13.53
N TYR A 147 16.63 -8.12 -13.06
CA TYR A 147 15.42 -8.17 -13.89
C TYR A 147 14.98 -6.77 -14.37
N VAL A 148 15.10 -5.75 -13.54
CA VAL A 148 14.71 -4.37 -13.88
C VAL A 148 15.71 -3.72 -14.84
N CYS A 149 17.01 -4.02 -14.72
CA CYS A 149 18.04 -3.59 -15.65
C CYS A 149 17.94 -4.29 -17.02
N GLU A 150 17.66 -5.59 -17.05
CA GLU A 150 17.49 -6.38 -18.28
C GLU A 150 16.19 -6.00 -19.03
N SER A 151 15.17 -5.54 -18.30
CA SER A 151 13.91 -5.03 -18.86
C SER A 151 14.01 -3.60 -19.41
N GLY A 152 15.17 -2.95 -19.34
CA GLY A 152 15.42 -1.59 -19.85
C GLY A 152 14.66 -0.47 -19.13
N LYS A 153 14.14 -0.73 -17.92
CA LYS A 153 13.28 0.22 -17.17
C LYS A 153 14.04 1.16 -16.22
N LEU A 154 15.37 1.06 -16.14
CA LEU A 154 16.24 2.01 -15.46
C LEU A 154 17.54 2.20 -16.27
N PRO A 155 18.05 3.44 -16.44
CA PRO A 155 19.36 3.64 -17.02
C PRO A 155 20.42 3.13 -16.04
N LEU A 156 21.37 2.33 -16.55
CA LEU A 156 22.55 1.91 -15.79
C LEU A 156 23.43 3.14 -15.48
N PRO A 157 24.14 3.15 -14.34
CA PRO A 157 25.05 4.23 -13.98
C PRO A 157 26.21 4.41 -14.95
#